data_AF-A0ABC9VTD3-F1
#
_entry.id   AF-A0ABC9VTD3-F1
#
_cell.length_a   1.000
_cell.length_b   1.000
_cell.length_c   1.000
_cell.angle_alpha   90.00
_cell.angle_beta   90.00
_cell.angle_gamma   90.00
#
_symmetry.space_group_name_H-M   'P 1'
#
loop_
_entity.id
_entity.type
_entity.pdbx_description
1 polymer ?
#
loop_
_entity_poly.entity_id
_entity_poly.type
_entity_poly.pdbx_seq_one_letter_code
_entity_poly.pdbx_strand_id
1 'polypeptide(L)'
;MGEENKNDVVTGASETIDASSGSSMLEHEEPKKEEATSPWPGPKGMIPVTSGKADDANVHNCVFLDNILVEMRVIDSVESDLTTTILGRKYASPLMPAAVSHLNKVLSDKTRKPMQEKAMAARNMDLLNWIGMETNEEYGEIVSQGGDTIRIIKPFADHHKILDEIKFAEDHGAVAVGIDIDHIAGKNGKYDVVDGIPLGSITMDDLKHYAESTKLPFIAKGVLSVSDALKAHQAGCKAIVVSHHHGRVPFGVPPLAVLPDIKKALAGSGMEIYADGSLMTGYDAYKALAMGADAVLIGRGILSELLQSGTKAVEDKLKQMNEQLAEMMMYTGVKDTKSFDPSVLHY
;
A
#
# COMPACT_ATOMS: atom_id res chain seq x y z
N MET A 1 43.00 36.58 37.56
CA MET A 1 41.85 35.77 38.01
C MET A 1 40.72 35.86 36.96
N GLY A 2 40.67 35.04 35.90
CA GLY A 2 41.75 34.24 35.33
C GLY A 2 41.30 33.13 34.36
N GLU A 3 42.11 32.69 33.40
CA GLU A 3 43.38 33.29 32.91
C GLU A 3 43.64 32.84 31.44
N GLU A 4 44.23 31.65 31.23
CA GLU A 4 44.40 30.87 29.97
C GLU A 4 45.01 31.54 28.70
N ASN A 5 45.20 30.73 27.63
CA ASN A 5 46.50 30.64 26.95
C ASN A 5 46.47 30.57 25.40
N LYS A 6 47.67 30.57 24.80
CA LYS A 6 47.96 30.71 23.36
C LYS A 6 47.54 29.51 22.49
N ASN A 7 47.42 29.79 21.18
CA ASN A 7 47.65 28.82 20.09
C ASN A 7 48.81 29.32 19.21
N ASP A 8 49.67 28.43 18.74
CA ASP A 8 50.87 28.74 17.94
C ASP A 8 50.64 28.57 16.42
N VAL A 9 51.56 29.14 15.63
CA VAL A 9 51.58 29.07 14.15
C VAL A 9 52.86 28.38 13.68
N VAL A 10 52.74 27.39 12.80
CA VAL A 10 53.88 26.82 12.05
C VAL A 10 53.49 26.62 10.58
N THR A 11 54.45 26.84 9.69
CA THR A 11 54.34 26.84 8.23
C THR A 11 55.20 25.73 7.61
N GLY A 12 54.94 25.36 6.35
CA GLY A 12 55.96 24.71 5.51
C GLY A 12 55.42 23.65 4.54
N ALA A 13 56.12 23.49 3.41
CA ALA A 13 55.88 22.45 2.40
C ALA A 13 57.21 22.10 1.71
N SER A 14 57.41 20.84 1.28
CA SER A 14 57.98 20.48 -0.04
C SER A 14 58.05 18.96 -0.28
N GLU A 15 58.19 18.60 -1.57
CA GLU A 15 58.94 17.45 -2.15
C GLU A 15 58.60 15.96 -1.88
N THR A 16 58.99 15.15 -2.89
CA THR A 16 59.13 13.67 -2.93
C THR A 16 60.59 13.34 -3.34
N ILE A 17 61.12 12.13 -3.55
CA ILE A 17 60.67 10.76 -3.92
C ILE A 17 61.75 9.76 -3.40
N ASP A 18 61.64 8.43 -3.37
CA ASP A 18 60.62 7.49 -3.89
C ASP A 18 60.17 6.49 -2.77
N ALA A 19 60.25 5.15 -2.76
CA ALA A 19 60.76 4.11 -3.69
C ALA A 19 60.02 2.76 -3.49
N SER A 20 60.10 1.86 -4.49
CA SER A 20 59.45 0.54 -4.51
C SER A 20 60.06 -0.54 -3.58
N SER A 21 59.20 -1.35 -2.95
CA SER A 21 59.49 -2.77 -2.68
C SER A 21 58.20 -3.58 -2.71
N GLY A 22 58.12 -4.66 -3.50
CA GLY A 22 56.92 -5.48 -3.65
C GLY A 22 57.14 -6.94 -3.30
N SER A 23 56.05 -7.68 -3.02
CA SER A 23 56.05 -9.14 -2.91
C SER A 23 54.68 -9.76 -3.23
N SER A 24 54.72 -10.88 -3.96
CA SER A 24 53.73 -11.97 -4.03
C SER A 24 52.24 -11.64 -4.17
N MET A 25 51.79 -11.75 -5.41
CA MET A 25 50.49 -12.29 -5.82
C MET A 25 49.90 -13.33 -4.85
N LEU A 26 48.68 -13.09 -4.37
CA LEU A 26 47.68 -14.12 -4.10
C LEU A 26 46.32 -13.59 -4.58
N GLU A 27 45.92 -13.96 -5.79
CA GLU A 27 44.60 -13.64 -6.32
C GLU A 27 43.56 -14.52 -5.63
N HIS A 28 43.05 -14.04 -4.50
CA HIS A 28 41.76 -14.48 -4.02
C HIS A 28 40.68 -13.88 -4.93
N GLU A 29 40.27 -14.64 -5.96
CA GLU A 29 38.95 -14.45 -6.54
C GLU A 29 37.92 -14.68 -5.43
N GLU A 30 37.39 -13.59 -4.86
CA GLU A 30 36.16 -13.69 -4.08
C GLU A 30 35.09 -14.32 -5.00
N PRO A 31 34.37 -15.37 -4.56
CA PRO A 31 33.30 -15.94 -5.36
C PRO A 31 32.27 -14.84 -5.56
N LYS A 32 32.13 -14.37 -6.81
CA LYS A 32 31.10 -13.40 -7.19
C LYS A 32 29.77 -13.94 -6.69
N LYS A 33 29.24 -13.29 -5.64
CA LYS A 33 27.83 -13.44 -5.31
C LYS A 33 27.08 -12.92 -6.52
N GLU A 34 26.43 -13.83 -7.24
CA GLU A 34 25.25 -13.46 -7.99
C GLU A 34 24.27 -12.94 -6.94
N GLU A 35 24.24 -11.61 -6.77
CA GLU A 35 23.17 -10.97 -6.04
C GLU A 35 21.88 -11.37 -6.76
N ALA A 36 21.10 -12.23 -6.13
CA ALA A 36 19.84 -12.70 -6.69
C ALA A 36 18.95 -11.48 -6.89
N THR A 37 18.90 -10.98 -8.13
CA THR A 37 18.06 -9.86 -8.54
C THR A 37 16.61 -10.34 -8.51
N SER A 38 16.04 -10.35 -7.31
CA SER A 38 14.63 -10.53 -7.05
C SER A 38 13.99 -9.16 -6.97
N PRO A 39 13.56 -8.56 -8.10
CA PRO A 39 12.75 -7.36 -8.05
C PRO A 39 11.43 -7.71 -7.36
N TRP A 40 11.22 -7.07 -6.21
CA TRP A 40 10.02 -7.15 -5.35
C TRP A 40 9.83 -8.39 -4.46
N PRO A 41 9.23 -8.20 -3.26
CA PRO A 41 8.95 -6.92 -2.60
C PRO A 41 10.19 -6.30 -1.93
N GLY A 42 11.33 -7.01 -1.88
CA GLY A 42 12.59 -6.57 -1.30
C GLY A 42 13.40 -7.73 -0.69
N PRO A 43 14.61 -7.48 -0.16
CA PRO A 43 15.37 -8.48 0.59
C PRO A 43 14.64 -8.89 1.89
N LYS A 44 15.01 -10.06 2.42
CA LYS A 44 14.33 -10.72 3.54
C LYS A 44 14.34 -9.84 4.81
N GLY A 45 13.17 -9.29 5.16
CA GLY A 45 12.94 -8.55 6.41
C GLY A 45 12.64 -7.04 6.29
N MET A 46 12.49 -6.48 5.08
CA MET A 46 12.31 -5.01 4.94
C MET A 46 10.86 -4.48 4.87
N ILE A 47 10.65 -3.43 5.67
CA ILE A 47 9.49 -2.53 5.76
C ILE A 47 10.05 -1.12 6.00
N PRO A 48 9.48 -0.06 5.38
CA PRO A 48 9.24 0.05 3.94
C PRO A 48 10.56 0.19 3.17
N VAL A 49 10.65 -0.35 1.96
CA VAL A 49 11.84 -0.19 1.10
C VAL A 49 11.82 1.19 0.43
N THR A 50 12.12 2.25 1.19
CA THR A 50 12.50 3.52 0.57
C THR A 50 13.92 3.41 0.05
N SER A 51 14.20 4.05 -1.08
CA SER A 51 15.53 4.14 -1.69
C SER A 51 16.37 5.29 -1.12
N GLY A 52 15.80 6.10 -0.21
CA GLY A 52 16.43 7.29 0.35
C GLY A 52 16.64 8.46 -0.63
N LYS A 53 16.15 8.35 -1.86
CA LYS A 53 16.32 9.37 -2.90
C LYS A 53 15.21 10.42 -2.87
N ALA A 54 15.52 11.62 -3.36
CA ALA A 54 14.57 12.73 -3.40
C ALA A 54 13.36 12.49 -4.32
N ASP A 55 13.51 11.66 -5.36
CA ASP A 55 12.43 11.28 -6.29
C ASP A 55 11.50 10.18 -5.75
N ASP A 56 11.86 9.53 -4.65
CA ASP A 56 11.08 8.45 -4.04
C ASP A 56 9.93 8.99 -3.18
N ALA A 57 8.71 8.92 -3.72
CA ALA A 57 7.50 9.35 -3.04
C ALA A 57 7.25 8.64 -1.70
N ASN A 58 7.82 7.44 -1.47
CA ASN A 58 7.69 6.78 -0.17
C ASN A 58 8.45 7.50 0.95
N VAL A 59 9.55 8.20 0.63
CA VAL A 59 10.27 9.05 1.60
C VAL A 59 9.36 10.18 2.06
N HIS A 60 8.77 10.91 1.11
CA HIS A 60 7.85 12.01 1.39
C HIS A 60 6.58 11.54 2.10
N ASN A 61 6.05 10.35 1.75
CA ASN A 61 4.89 9.78 2.41
C ASN A 61 5.17 9.34 3.86
N CYS A 62 6.33 8.74 4.14
CA CYS A 62 6.73 8.44 5.52
C CYS A 62 6.93 9.73 6.33
N VAL A 63 7.64 10.72 5.79
CA VAL A 63 7.81 12.03 6.46
C VAL A 63 6.46 12.70 6.73
N PHE A 64 5.50 12.65 5.80
CA PHE A 64 4.14 13.17 6.03
C PHE A 64 3.41 12.41 7.14
N LEU A 65 3.42 11.06 7.11
CA LEU A 65 2.84 10.22 8.15
C LEU A 65 3.44 10.53 9.54
N ASP A 66 4.76 10.65 9.64
CA ASP A 66 5.50 10.87 10.89
C ASP A 66 5.22 12.25 11.51
N ASN A 67 4.89 13.26 10.69
CA ASN A 67 4.58 14.62 11.16
C ASN A 67 3.10 14.83 11.54
N ILE A 68 2.20 13.88 11.27
CA ILE A 68 0.81 13.93 11.77
C ILE A 68 0.81 13.61 13.28
N LEU A 69 0.65 14.67 14.08
CA LEU A 69 0.45 14.60 15.53
C LEU A 69 -1.04 14.45 15.87
N VAL A 70 -1.32 13.93 17.06
CA VAL A 70 -2.69 13.63 17.52
C VAL A 70 -2.97 14.30 18.87
N GLU A 71 -4.10 15.00 18.96
CA GLU A 71 -4.62 15.66 20.17
C GLU A 71 -5.39 14.68 21.04
N MET A 72 -5.01 14.58 22.33
CA MET A 72 -5.64 13.67 23.28
C MET A 72 -6.99 14.22 23.79
N ARG A 73 -8.05 13.40 23.67
CA ARG A 73 -9.43 13.70 24.12
C ARG A 73 -10.01 12.51 24.91
N VAL A 74 -9.42 12.24 26.08
CA VAL A 74 -9.73 11.06 26.92
C VAL A 74 -10.90 11.22 27.90
N ILE A 75 -11.45 12.43 28.07
CA ILE A 75 -12.64 12.62 28.91
C ILE A 75 -13.85 11.99 28.18
N ASP A 76 -14.66 11.22 28.92
CA ASP A 76 -15.80 10.46 28.41
C ASP A 76 -15.46 9.37 27.36
N SER A 77 -14.19 8.97 27.24
CA SER A 77 -13.77 7.86 26.38
C SER A 77 -14.34 6.51 26.84
N VAL A 78 -14.61 5.64 25.87
CA VAL A 78 -15.13 4.27 26.04
C VAL A 78 -14.33 3.28 25.19
N GLU A 79 -14.50 1.97 25.42
CA GLU A 79 -13.94 0.92 24.56
C GLU A 79 -14.51 1.04 23.13
N SER A 80 -13.62 0.97 22.13
CA SER A 80 -13.92 1.33 20.74
C SER A 80 -14.51 0.18 19.92
N ASP A 81 -15.64 0.41 19.24
CA ASP A 81 -16.22 -0.52 18.27
C ASP A 81 -15.51 -0.38 16.91
N LEU A 82 -14.70 -1.39 16.57
CA LEU A 82 -14.02 -1.49 15.27
C LEU A 82 -14.92 -2.02 14.15
N THR A 83 -16.12 -2.52 14.44
CA THR A 83 -16.98 -3.07 13.38
C THR A 83 -17.39 -1.98 12.40
N THR A 84 -17.42 -2.34 11.12
CA THR A 84 -17.65 -1.39 10.02
C THR A 84 -18.68 -1.93 9.03
N THR A 85 -19.01 -1.14 8.02
CA THR A 85 -19.81 -1.57 6.87
C THR A 85 -19.17 -1.04 5.60
N ILE A 86 -18.69 -1.94 4.75
CA ILE A 86 -17.97 -1.65 3.50
C ILE A 86 -18.77 -2.28 2.36
N LEU A 87 -19.15 -1.49 1.36
CA LEU A 87 -20.01 -1.90 0.24
C LEU A 87 -21.32 -2.58 0.68
N GLY A 88 -21.88 -2.12 1.80
CA GLY A 88 -23.11 -2.66 2.40
C GLY A 88 -22.95 -3.98 3.17
N ARG A 89 -21.74 -4.55 3.26
CA ARG A 89 -21.42 -5.75 4.05
C ARG A 89 -20.73 -5.39 5.36
N LYS A 90 -20.98 -6.15 6.43
CA LYS A 90 -20.30 -5.95 7.72
C LYS A 90 -18.97 -6.69 7.77
N TYR A 91 -18.00 -6.10 8.46
CA TYR A 91 -16.69 -6.68 8.76
C TYR A 91 -16.25 -6.28 10.18
N ALA A 92 -15.35 -7.07 10.78
CA ALA A 92 -14.89 -6.87 12.16
C ALA A 92 -13.93 -5.67 12.35
N SER A 93 -13.39 -5.10 11.27
CA SER A 93 -12.46 -3.96 11.31
C SER A 93 -12.43 -3.19 9.97
N PRO A 94 -12.12 -1.88 9.96
CA PRO A 94 -11.81 -1.13 8.75
C PRO A 94 -10.44 -1.46 8.12
N LEU A 95 -9.64 -2.36 8.72
CA LEU A 95 -8.36 -2.81 8.17
C LEU A 95 -8.54 -3.94 7.13
N MET A 96 -8.16 -3.70 5.88
CA MET A 96 -8.31 -4.65 4.77
C MET A 96 -6.94 -5.12 4.24
N PRO A 97 -6.64 -6.43 4.13
CA PRO A 97 -5.40 -6.92 3.52
C PRO A 97 -5.32 -6.55 2.03
N ALA A 98 -4.41 -5.62 1.68
CA ALA A 98 -4.42 -4.89 0.41
C ALA A 98 -4.24 -5.75 -0.85
N ALA A 99 -4.58 -5.13 -2.00
CA ALA A 99 -4.32 -5.69 -3.32
C ALA A 99 -2.81 -5.83 -3.55
N VAL A 100 -2.38 -7.07 -3.69
CA VAL A 100 -0.99 -7.48 -3.95
C VAL A 100 -0.99 -8.54 -5.06
N SER A 101 0.17 -8.69 -5.70
CA SER A 101 0.35 -9.57 -6.84
C SER A 101 1.56 -10.46 -6.66
N HIS A 102 1.51 -11.65 -7.24
CA HIS A 102 2.62 -12.56 -7.49
C HIS A 102 3.32 -13.09 -6.23
N LEU A 103 2.71 -13.00 -5.05
CA LEU A 103 3.37 -13.47 -3.80
C LEU A 103 3.64 -14.99 -3.82
N ASN A 104 2.85 -15.75 -4.60
CA ASN A 104 3.07 -17.17 -4.86
C ASN A 104 4.36 -17.46 -5.66
N LYS A 105 4.97 -16.44 -6.29
CA LYS A 105 6.26 -16.54 -7.00
C LYS A 105 7.47 -16.20 -6.09
N VAL A 106 7.25 -15.64 -4.89
CA VAL A 106 8.32 -15.07 -4.03
C VAL A 106 9.07 -16.14 -3.21
N LEU A 107 8.40 -17.23 -2.82
CA LEU A 107 9.03 -18.31 -2.05
C LEU A 107 9.74 -19.30 -2.98
N SER A 108 11.07 -19.35 -2.90
CA SER A 108 11.93 -20.14 -3.79
C SER A 108 11.71 -21.66 -3.71
N ASP A 109 11.24 -22.16 -2.57
CA ASP A 109 10.94 -23.56 -2.31
C ASP A 109 9.52 -23.97 -2.73
N LYS A 110 8.63 -22.99 -2.97
CA LYS A 110 7.22 -23.15 -3.35
C LYS A 110 6.41 -24.05 -2.41
N THR A 111 6.84 -24.22 -1.15
CA THR A 111 6.16 -25.09 -0.16
C THR A 111 4.86 -24.52 0.36
N ARG A 112 4.67 -23.20 0.24
CA ARG A 112 3.53 -22.42 0.70
C ARG A 112 3.02 -21.52 -0.43
N LYS A 113 1.73 -21.14 -0.38
CA LYS A 113 1.10 -20.18 -1.30
C LYS A 113 0.67 -18.90 -0.55
N PRO A 114 1.54 -17.88 -0.41
CA PRO A 114 1.25 -16.64 0.32
C PRO A 114 -0.04 -15.89 -0.06
N MET A 115 -0.53 -15.99 -1.30
CA MET A 115 -1.78 -15.33 -1.70
C MET A 115 -3.00 -16.00 -1.04
N GLN A 116 -3.05 -17.33 -1.04
CA GLN A 116 -4.04 -18.13 -0.32
C GLN A 116 -3.92 -17.89 1.19
N GLU A 117 -2.71 -17.89 1.75
CA GLU A 117 -2.49 -17.63 3.19
C GLU A 117 -2.99 -16.25 3.63
N LYS A 118 -2.78 -15.20 2.82
CA LYS A 118 -3.33 -13.85 3.07
C LYS A 118 -4.86 -13.85 3.04
N ALA A 119 -5.46 -14.52 2.05
CA ALA A 119 -6.91 -14.61 1.90
C ALA A 119 -7.57 -15.43 3.03
N MET A 120 -6.90 -16.47 3.52
CA MET A 120 -7.30 -17.23 4.71
C MET A 120 -7.22 -16.38 5.98
N ALA A 121 -6.16 -15.58 6.17
CA ALA A 121 -6.03 -14.72 7.35
C ALA A 121 -7.15 -13.66 7.40
N ALA A 122 -7.46 -13.05 6.25
CA ALA A 122 -8.60 -12.13 6.12
C ALA A 122 -9.94 -12.80 6.49
N ARG A 123 -10.19 -14.01 5.95
CA ARG A 123 -11.36 -14.84 6.25
C ARG A 123 -11.49 -15.17 7.74
N ASN A 124 -10.40 -15.60 8.37
CA ASN A 124 -10.37 -16.01 9.78
C ASN A 124 -10.64 -14.84 10.74
N MET A 125 -10.44 -13.60 10.27
CA MET A 125 -10.64 -12.37 11.03
C MET A 125 -11.89 -11.58 10.64
N ASP A 126 -12.74 -12.09 9.74
CA ASP A 126 -13.91 -11.38 9.19
C ASP A 126 -13.53 -10.02 8.54
N LEU A 127 -12.52 -10.03 7.68
CA LEU A 127 -11.98 -8.87 6.96
C LEU A 127 -12.11 -9.01 5.44
N LEU A 128 -12.39 -7.90 4.76
CA LEU A 128 -12.46 -7.83 3.30
C LEU A 128 -11.05 -7.92 2.68
N ASN A 129 -10.83 -8.99 1.90
CA ASN A 129 -9.56 -9.26 1.23
C ASN A 129 -9.48 -8.58 -0.15
N TRP A 130 -8.28 -8.21 -0.60
CA TRP A 130 -8.06 -7.64 -1.93
C TRP A 130 -6.96 -8.41 -2.68
N ILE A 131 -7.18 -8.77 -3.94
CA ILE A 131 -6.22 -9.49 -4.79
C ILE A 131 -5.93 -8.64 -6.03
N GLY A 132 -4.65 -8.51 -6.39
CA GLY A 132 -4.21 -7.80 -7.59
C GLY A 132 -4.19 -8.71 -8.82
N MET A 133 -3.26 -8.43 -9.73
CA MET A 133 -2.93 -9.30 -10.87
C MET A 133 -2.43 -10.67 -10.39
N GLU A 134 -3.12 -11.72 -10.84
CA GLU A 134 -2.73 -13.13 -10.96
C GLU A 134 -3.51 -13.71 -12.16
N THR A 135 -3.36 -14.98 -12.52
CA THR A 135 -4.24 -15.60 -13.53
C THR A 135 -5.68 -15.80 -13.01
N ASN A 136 -6.65 -16.02 -13.92
CA ASN A 136 -8.02 -16.39 -13.55
C ASN A 136 -8.05 -17.69 -12.72
N GLU A 137 -7.25 -18.69 -13.09
CA GLU A 137 -7.16 -19.97 -12.38
C GLU A 137 -6.63 -19.79 -10.94
N GLU A 138 -5.53 -19.04 -10.76
CA GLU A 138 -4.99 -18.70 -9.44
C GLU A 138 -5.97 -17.85 -8.62
N TYR A 139 -6.65 -16.88 -9.23
CA TYR A 139 -7.69 -16.09 -8.56
C TYR A 139 -8.81 -17.00 -8.04
N GLY A 140 -9.27 -17.95 -8.86
CA GLY A 140 -10.25 -18.99 -8.48
C GLY A 140 -9.79 -19.83 -7.28
N GLU A 141 -8.55 -20.33 -7.30
CA GLU A 141 -7.97 -21.05 -6.15
C GLU A 141 -7.91 -20.20 -4.87
N ILE A 142 -7.61 -18.91 -4.99
CA ILE A 142 -7.46 -17.99 -3.86
C ILE A 142 -8.84 -17.73 -3.22
N VAL A 143 -9.86 -17.38 -4.02
CA VAL A 143 -11.20 -17.09 -3.48
C VAL A 143 -11.92 -18.34 -2.98
N SER A 144 -11.62 -19.53 -3.50
CA SER A 144 -12.22 -20.79 -3.00
C SER A 144 -11.75 -21.15 -1.58
N GLN A 145 -10.63 -20.59 -1.12
CA GLN A 145 -10.05 -20.83 0.21
C GLN A 145 -10.17 -19.61 1.14
N GLY A 146 -10.15 -18.40 0.56
CA GLY A 146 -10.37 -17.15 1.27
C GLY A 146 -11.82 -16.92 1.70
N GLY A 147 -12.11 -15.66 2.02
CA GLY A 147 -13.46 -15.15 2.25
C GLY A 147 -13.78 -14.05 1.23
N ASP A 148 -14.69 -13.17 1.61
CA ASP A 148 -15.05 -11.96 0.88
C ASP A 148 -13.82 -11.25 0.30
N THR A 149 -13.77 -11.18 -1.04
CA THR A 149 -12.59 -10.73 -1.79
C THR A 149 -12.96 -9.75 -2.91
N ILE A 150 -12.13 -8.72 -3.10
CA ILE A 150 -12.14 -7.77 -4.21
C ILE A 150 -11.01 -8.12 -5.19
N ARG A 151 -11.28 -8.04 -6.51
CA ARG A 151 -10.24 -8.15 -7.55
C ARG A 151 -9.86 -6.77 -8.10
N ILE A 152 -8.58 -6.44 -8.10
CA ILE A 152 -8.02 -5.27 -8.79
C ILE A 152 -7.19 -5.73 -9.99
N ILE A 153 -7.67 -5.33 -11.16
CA ILE A 153 -7.15 -5.70 -12.47
C ILE A 153 -6.13 -4.64 -12.90
N LYS A 154 -5.15 -5.00 -13.72
CA LYS A 154 -4.20 -4.02 -14.30
C LYS A 154 -4.81 -3.29 -15.48
N PRO A 155 -4.33 -2.08 -15.80
CA PRO A 155 -4.73 -1.38 -17.01
C PRO A 155 -4.05 -2.01 -18.22
N PHE A 156 -4.46 -3.22 -18.61
CA PHE A 156 -3.94 -3.93 -19.78
C PHE A 156 -4.28 -3.17 -21.07
N ALA A 157 -3.38 -3.18 -22.05
CA ALA A 157 -3.65 -2.59 -23.37
C ALA A 157 -4.75 -3.34 -24.14
N ASP A 158 -5.02 -4.60 -23.78
CA ASP A 158 -6.17 -5.35 -24.25
C ASP A 158 -7.35 -5.17 -23.28
N HIS A 159 -8.33 -4.37 -23.69
CA HIS A 159 -9.53 -4.11 -22.89
C HIS A 159 -10.48 -5.33 -22.86
N HIS A 160 -10.37 -6.29 -23.79
CA HIS A 160 -11.12 -7.54 -23.69
C HIS A 160 -10.63 -8.38 -22.50
N LYS A 161 -9.31 -8.46 -22.28
CA LYS A 161 -8.74 -9.11 -21.09
C LYS A 161 -9.24 -8.47 -19.78
N ILE A 162 -9.42 -7.15 -19.74
CA ILE A 162 -9.98 -6.47 -18.56
C ILE A 162 -11.43 -6.94 -18.32
N LEU A 163 -12.26 -6.93 -19.36
CA LEU A 163 -13.66 -7.39 -19.29
C LEU A 163 -13.78 -8.88 -18.90
N ASP A 164 -12.88 -9.73 -19.41
CA ASP A 164 -12.82 -11.16 -19.07
C ASP A 164 -12.43 -11.38 -17.59
N GLU A 165 -11.51 -10.58 -17.05
CA GLU A 165 -11.13 -10.62 -15.64
C GLU A 165 -12.22 -10.07 -14.69
N ILE A 166 -12.96 -9.04 -15.13
CA ILE A 166 -14.17 -8.54 -14.45
C ILE A 166 -15.22 -9.64 -14.40
N LYS A 167 -15.58 -10.22 -15.55
CA LYS A 167 -16.63 -11.25 -15.62
C LYS A 167 -16.24 -12.49 -14.83
N PHE A 168 -15.00 -12.95 -14.92
CA PHE A 168 -14.53 -14.09 -14.15
C PHE A 168 -14.66 -13.86 -12.64
N ALA A 169 -14.42 -12.64 -12.16
CA ALA A 169 -14.60 -12.30 -10.76
C ALA A 169 -16.08 -12.22 -10.32
N GLU A 170 -16.99 -11.70 -11.16
CA GLU A 170 -18.45 -11.78 -10.91
C GLU A 170 -18.93 -13.24 -10.84
N ASP A 171 -18.50 -14.08 -11.79
CA ASP A 171 -18.88 -15.50 -11.84
C ASP A 171 -18.31 -16.32 -10.66
N HIS A 172 -17.22 -15.86 -10.02
CA HIS A 172 -16.60 -16.51 -8.85
C HIS A 172 -16.94 -15.82 -7.52
N GLY A 173 -17.95 -14.94 -7.50
CA GLY A 173 -18.54 -14.41 -6.26
C GLY A 173 -17.72 -13.31 -5.55
N ALA A 174 -16.92 -12.54 -6.29
CA ALA A 174 -16.24 -11.37 -5.73
C ALA A 174 -17.22 -10.37 -5.09
N VAL A 175 -16.78 -9.67 -4.04
CA VAL A 175 -17.57 -8.60 -3.40
C VAL A 175 -17.63 -7.37 -4.30
N ALA A 176 -16.52 -7.08 -4.98
CA ALA A 176 -16.36 -5.97 -5.91
C ALA A 176 -15.23 -6.27 -6.90
N VAL A 177 -15.19 -5.50 -7.98
CA VAL A 177 -14.09 -5.49 -8.94
C VAL A 177 -13.56 -4.07 -9.10
N GLY A 178 -12.36 -3.93 -9.62
CA GLY A 178 -11.77 -2.63 -9.88
C GLY A 178 -10.51 -2.71 -10.70
N ILE A 179 -9.89 -1.55 -10.90
CA ILE A 179 -8.73 -1.39 -11.77
C ILE A 179 -7.72 -0.43 -11.15
N ASP A 180 -6.42 -0.74 -11.30
CA ASP A 180 -5.33 0.20 -11.01
C ASP A 180 -5.27 1.27 -12.12
N ILE A 181 -5.52 2.54 -11.81
CA ILE A 181 -5.44 3.66 -12.78
C ILE A 181 -4.05 4.33 -12.82
N ASP A 182 -3.16 3.97 -11.90
CA ASP A 182 -1.83 4.58 -11.70
C ASP A 182 -0.68 3.76 -12.30
N HIS A 183 -0.86 2.45 -12.48
CA HIS A 183 0.14 1.51 -12.95
C HIS A 183 0.27 1.50 -14.49
N ILE A 184 0.44 2.68 -15.10
CA ILE A 184 0.40 2.86 -16.57
C ILE A 184 1.80 2.95 -17.18
N ALA A 185 2.63 3.90 -16.71
CA ALA A 185 3.91 4.22 -17.33
C ALA A 185 5.06 3.34 -16.80
N GLY A 186 5.88 2.81 -17.70
CA GLY A 186 7.14 2.13 -17.40
C GLY A 186 8.34 3.10 -17.31
N LYS A 187 9.52 2.58 -16.94
CA LYS A 187 10.73 3.39 -16.65
C LYS A 187 11.42 4.02 -17.88
N ASN A 188 10.81 3.97 -19.07
CA ASN A 188 11.38 4.40 -20.35
C ASN A 188 10.50 5.41 -21.10
N GLY A 189 9.50 6.02 -20.44
CA GLY A 189 8.58 6.98 -21.04
C GLY A 189 7.52 6.35 -21.97
N LYS A 190 7.31 5.03 -21.89
CA LYS A 190 6.25 4.29 -22.58
C LYS A 190 5.33 3.61 -21.56
N TYR A 191 4.27 2.97 -22.03
CA TYR A 191 3.50 2.03 -21.21
C TYR A 191 4.38 0.90 -20.68
N ASP A 192 4.08 0.40 -19.48
CA ASP A 192 4.82 -0.71 -18.88
C ASP A 192 4.40 -2.08 -19.44
N VAL A 193 5.18 -3.11 -19.13
CA VAL A 193 4.90 -4.51 -19.51
C VAL A 193 5.10 -5.39 -18.28
N VAL A 194 4.03 -6.00 -17.77
CA VAL A 194 4.02 -6.81 -16.54
C VAL A 194 3.72 -8.27 -16.88
N ASP A 195 4.55 -9.21 -16.42
CA ASP A 195 4.54 -10.62 -16.83
C ASP A 195 4.52 -10.83 -18.37
N GLY A 196 5.10 -9.89 -19.14
CA GLY A 196 5.08 -9.91 -20.60
C GLY A 196 3.79 -9.36 -21.24
N ILE A 197 2.82 -8.93 -20.44
CA ILE A 197 1.53 -8.38 -20.89
C ILE A 197 1.63 -6.84 -20.95
N PRO A 198 1.40 -6.20 -22.12
CA PRO A 198 1.44 -4.74 -22.23
C PRO A 198 0.31 -4.06 -21.46
N LEU A 199 0.64 -2.94 -20.81
CA LEU A 199 -0.32 -2.04 -20.19
C LEU A 199 -0.68 -0.87 -21.13
N GLY A 200 -1.74 -0.13 -20.79
CA GLY A 200 -2.30 0.96 -21.58
C GLY A 200 -2.89 2.07 -20.70
N SER A 201 -3.40 3.12 -21.34
CA SER A 201 -4.10 4.23 -20.68
C SER A 201 -5.60 3.97 -20.59
N ILE A 202 -6.18 4.10 -19.40
CA ILE A 202 -7.63 3.98 -19.17
C ILE A 202 -8.27 5.37 -19.25
N THR A 203 -9.31 5.52 -20.07
CA THR A 203 -10.10 6.77 -20.14
C THR A 203 -11.27 6.76 -19.15
N MET A 204 -11.95 7.90 -18.99
CA MET A 204 -13.19 7.97 -18.20
C MET A 204 -14.32 7.13 -18.82
N ASP A 205 -14.38 7.05 -20.14
CA ASP A 205 -15.37 6.24 -20.85
C ASP A 205 -15.07 4.74 -20.72
N ASP A 206 -13.79 4.34 -20.65
CA ASP A 206 -13.39 2.97 -20.31
C ASP A 206 -13.81 2.61 -18.87
N LEU A 207 -13.51 3.46 -17.88
CA LEU A 207 -13.94 3.25 -16.49
C LEU A 207 -15.47 3.08 -16.41
N LYS A 208 -16.21 3.90 -17.16
CA LYS A 208 -17.67 3.82 -17.24
C LYS A 208 -18.11 2.50 -17.87
N HIS A 209 -17.51 2.11 -18.99
CA HIS A 209 -17.83 0.85 -19.67
C HIS A 209 -17.56 -0.36 -18.77
N TYR A 210 -16.44 -0.37 -18.03
CA TYR A 210 -16.14 -1.42 -17.05
C TYR A 210 -17.17 -1.45 -15.90
N ALA A 211 -17.55 -0.29 -15.35
CA ALA A 211 -18.58 -0.20 -14.31
C ALA A 211 -19.97 -0.62 -14.79
N GLU A 212 -20.31 -0.38 -16.08
CA GLU A 212 -21.55 -0.84 -16.70
C GLU A 212 -21.52 -2.32 -17.15
N SER A 213 -20.34 -2.95 -17.22
CA SER A 213 -20.16 -4.34 -17.68
C SER A 213 -20.48 -5.41 -16.63
N THR A 214 -20.62 -5.03 -15.36
CA THR A 214 -20.82 -5.93 -14.21
C THR A 214 -21.97 -5.46 -13.32
N LYS A 215 -22.51 -6.38 -12.50
CA LYS A 215 -23.46 -6.04 -11.43
C LYS A 215 -22.76 -5.71 -10.10
N LEU A 216 -21.47 -5.97 -10.00
CA LEU A 216 -20.69 -5.72 -8.79
C LEU A 216 -20.37 -4.22 -8.64
N PRO A 217 -20.11 -3.74 -7.40
CA PRO A 217 -19.46 -2.46 -7.18
C PRO A 217 -18.14 -2.38 -7.98
N PHE A 218 -17.96 -1.32 -8.76
CA PHE A 218 -16.71 -1.04 -9.48
C PHE A 218 -15.85 -0.02 -8.73
N ILE A 219 -14.53 -0.20 -8.73
CA ILE A 219 -13.57 0.58 -7.92
C ILE A 219 -12.40 1.08 -8.78
N ALA A 220 -12.08 2.37 -8.67
CA ALA A 220 -10.83 2.92 -9.20
C ALA A 220 -9.77 3.02 -8.09
N LYS A 221 -8.67 2.26 -8.21
CA LYS A 221 -7.53 2.31 -7.28
C LYS A 221 -6.36 3.08 -7.90
N GLY A 222 -5.67 3.89 -7.09
CA GLY A 222 -4.58 4.75 -7.57
C GLY A 222 -5.04 6.19 -7.83
N VAL A 223 -6.11 6.61 -7.17
CA VAL A 223 -6.56 8.00 -7.23
C VAL A 223 -5.62 8.84 -6.37
N LEU A 224 -5.02 9.87 -6.96
CA LEU A 224 -4.13 10.80 -6.24
C LEU A 224 -4.47 12.28 -6.54
N SER A 225 -5.70 12.54 -7.00
CA SER A 225 -6.19 13.88 -7.28
C SER A 225 -7.71 13.99 -7.14
N VAL A 226 -8.20 15.20 -6.82
CA VAL A 226 -9.64 15.53 -6.86
C VAL A 226 -10.21 15.39 -8.29
N SER A 227 -9.40 15.68 -9.32
CA SER A 227 -9.79 15.49 -10.73
C SER A 227 -10.23 14.05 -10.99
N ASP A 228 -9.44 13.08 -10.54
CA ASP A 228 -9.63 11.68 -10.91
C ASP A 228 -10.61 10.98 -9.96
N ALA A 229 -10.72 11.47 -8.72
CA ALA A 229 -11.83 11.14 -7.82
C ALA A 229 -13.20 11.52 -8.43
N LEU A 230 -13.31 12.72 -9.01
CA LEU A 230 -14.55 13.17 -9.66
C LEU A 230 -14.83 12.40 -10.96
N LYS A 231 -13.81 12.09 -11.77
CA LYS A 231 -13.97 11.21 -12.95
C LYS A 231 -14.44 9.81 -12.58
N ALA A 232 -13.86 9.21 -11.53
CA ALA A 232 -14.28 7.89 -11.05
C ALA A 232 -15.74 7.89 -10.60
N HIS A 233 -16.18 8.93 -9.88
CA HIS A 233 -17.58 9.10 -9.50
C HIS A 233 -18.50 9.28 -10.73
N GLN A 234 -18.11 10.10 -11.71
CA GLN A 234 -18.85 10.31 -12.97
C GLN A 234 -18.92 9.05 -13.84
N ALA A 235 -17.90 8.20 -13.79
CA ALA A 235 -17.88 6.87 -14.41
C ALA A 235 -18.74 5.83 -13.66
N GLY A 236 -19.32 6.19 -12.50
CA GLY A 236 -20.23 5.33 -11.75
C GLY A 236 -19.58 4.40 -10.73
N CYS A 237 -18.27 4.56 -10.44
CA CYS A 237 -17.57 3.82 -9.40
C CYS A 237 -18.31 3.93 -8.05
N LYS A 238 -18.25 2.86 -7.25
CA LYS A 238 -18.88 2.79 -5.92
C LYS A 238 -17.89 3.05 -4.79
N ALA A 239 -16.60 2.81 -5.06
CA ALA A 239 -15.53 3.26 -4.20
C ALA A 239 -14.31 3.73 -5.01
N ILE A 240 -13.41 4.43 -4.32
CA ILE A 240 -12.05 4.71 -4.80
C ILE A 240 -11.01 4.30 -3.76
N VAL A 241 -9.79 4.00 -4.20
CA VAL A 241 -8.63 3.89 -3.30
C VAL A 241 -7.66 5.04 -3.58
N VAL A 242 -7.51 5.91 -2.59
CA VAL A 242 -6.50 6.97 -2.60
C VAL A 242 -5.13 6.34 -2.37
N SER A 243 -4.28 6.35 -3.40
CA SER A 243 -3.02 5.58 -3.44
C SER A 243 -2.05 6.15 -4.47
N HIS A 244 -0.77 5.90 -4.24
CA HIS A 244 0.35 6.18 -5.14
C HIS A 244 1.14 4.92 -5.56
N HIS A 245 0.52 3.73 -5.45
CA HIS A 245 1.09 2.42 -5.77
C HIS A 245 2.43 2.09 -5.08
N HIS A 246 2.59 2.46 -3.80
CA HIS A 246 3.88 2.43 -3.09
C HIS A 246 4.96 3.27 -3.82
N GLY A 247 4.63 4.53 -4.07
CA GLY A 247 5.53 5.54 -4.64
C GLY A 247 5.99 5.26 -6.07
N ARG A 248 5.11 4.69 -6.92
CA ARG A 248 5.42 4.47 -8.34
C ARG A 248 5.57 5.79 -9.12
N VAL A 249 4.88 6.84 -8.68
CA VAL A 249 5.00 8.20 -9.23
C VAL A 249 6.22 8.90 -8.61
N PRO A 250 7.25 9.28 -9.39
CA PRO A 250 8.37 10.05 -8.87
C PRO A 250 7.89 11.41 -8.33
N PHE A 251 8.34 11.80 -7.14
CA PHE A 251 7.82 12.97 -6.40
C PHE A 251 6.28 12.98 -6.20
N GLY A 252 5.64 11.80 -6.24
CA GLY A 252 4.22 11.64 -5.97
C GLY A 252 3.79 12.15 -4.59
N VAL A 253 2.61 12.76 -4.53
CA VAL A 253 2.02 13.30 -3.31
C VAL A 253 1.74 12.17 -2.30
N PRO A 254 1.99 12.36 -0.99
CA PRO A 254 1.51 11.45 0.06
C PRO A 254 -0.01 11.24 -0.05
N PRO A 255 -0.55 10.01 -0.17
CA PRO A 255 -1.98 9.78 -0.37
C PRO A 255 -2.88 10.43 0.70
N LEU A 256 -2.42 10.47 1.95
CA LEU A 256 -3.15 11.10 3.06
C LEU A 256 -3.17 12.64 2.96
N ALA A 257 -2.22 13.29 2.28
CA ALA A 257 -2.20 14.74 2.12
C ALA A 257 -3.28 15.26 1.14
N VAL A 258 -3.74 14.40 0.22
CA VAL A 258 -4.79 14.69 -0.78
C VAL A 258 -6.16 14.12 -0.40
N LEU A 259 -6.21 13.18 0.55
CA LEU A 259 -7.43 12.54 1.04
C LEU A 259 -8.50 13.52 1.58
N PRO A 260 -8.20 14.55 2.39
CA PRO A 260 -9.23 15.48 2.90
C PRO A 260 -9.95 16.28 1.79
N ASP A 261 -9.20 16.75 0.78
CA ASP A 261 -9.80 17.47 -0.36
C ASP A 261 -10.61 16.54 -1.26
N ILE A 262 -10.20 15.27 -1.41
CA ILE A 262 -11.01 14.23 -2.07
C ILE A 262 -12.33 13.98 -1.29
N LYS A 263 -12.27 13.79 0.04
CA LYS A 263 -13.45 13.57 0.88
C LYS A 263 -14.43 14.75 0.81
N LYS A 264 -13.91 15.97 0.78
CA LYS A 264 -14.66 17.22 0.62
C LYS A 264 -15.29 17.35 -0.77
N ALA A 265 -14.55 17.03 -1.84
CA ALA A 265 -15.07 17.10 -3.21
C ALA A 265 -16.15 16.03 -3.50
N LEU A 266 -16.12 14.92 -2.77
CA LEU A 266 -17.09 13.82 -2.85
C LEU A 266 -18.16 13.87 -1.75
N ALA A 267 -18.26 14.95 -0.97
CA ALA A 267 -19.23 15.08 0.11
C ALA A 267 -20.67 14.92 -0.41
N GLY A 268 -21.43 13.99 0.19
CA GLY A 268 -22.80 13.69 -0.23
C GLY A 268 -22.95 12.80 -1.48
N SER A 269 -21.85 12.39 -2.12
CA SER A 269 -21.88 11.51 -3.32
C SER A 269 -22.33 10.07 -3.03
N GLY A 270 -22.16 9.60 -1.80
CA GLY A 270 -22.36 8.21 -1.41
C GLY A 270 -21.30 7.23 -1.94
N MET A 271 -20.20 7.72 -2.52
CA MET A 271 -19.07 6.90 -2.94
C MET A 271 -18.12 6.68 -1.75
N GLU A 272 -17.75 5.42 -1.48
CA GLU A 272 -16.82 5.08 -0.39
C GLU A 272 -15.37 5.41 -0.79
N ILE A 273 -14.57 5.87 0.18
CA ILE A 273 -13.20 6.32 -0.07
C ILE A 273 -12.26 5.54 0.85
N TYR A 274 -11.43 4.68 0.27
CA TYR A 274 -10.41 3.95 1.00
C TYR A 274 -9.02 4.57 0.78
N ALA A 275 -8.05 4.26 1.63
CA ALA A 275 -6.67 4.75 1.49
C ALA A 275 -5.62 3.63 1.62
N ASP A 276 -4.52 3.77 0.87
CA ASP A 276 -3.27 3.04 1.08
C ASP A 276 -2.04 3.96 0.94
N GLY A 277 -0.93 3.55 1.53
CA GLY A 277 0.34 4.29 1.45
C GLY A 277 1.20 4.14 2.69
N SER A 278 2.05 3.10 2.73
CA SER A 278 3.01 2.83 3.83
C SER A 278 2.41 2.82 5.25
N LEU A 279 1.15 2.38 5.41
CA LEU A 279 0.54 2.18 6.73
C LEU A 279 1.15 0.91 7.37
N MET A 280 1.78 1.04 8.55
CA MET A 280 2.58 -0.03 9.19
C MET A 280 2.04 -0.47 10.57
N THR A 281 1.23 0.38 11.20
CA THR A 281 0.66 0.25 12.54
C THR A 281 -0.83 0.62 12.53
N GLY A 282 -1.54 0.29 13.62
CA GLY A 282 -2.91 0.79 13.83
C GLY A 282 -2.97 2.32 13.97
N TYR A 283 -1.88 2.96 14.38
CA TYR A 283 -1.77 4.42 14.47
C TYR A 283 -1.71 5.10 13.10
N ASP A 284 -1.10 4.45 12.10
CA ASP A 284 -1.10 4.95 10.71
C ASP A 284 -2.49 4.80 10.08
N ALA A 285 -3.15 3.67 10.36
CA ALA A 285 -4.55 3.45 9.98
C ALA A 285 -5.47 4.50 10.62
N TYR A 286 -5.29 4.80 11.91
CA TYR A 286 -6.03 5.85 12.61
C TYR A 286 -5.94 7.19 11.88
N LYS A 287 -4.73 7.63 11.50
CA LYS A 287 -4.50 8.90 10.78
C LYS A 287 -5.29 8.96 9.47
N ALA A 288 -5.28 7.89 8.68
CA ALA A 288 -6.03 7.81 7.43
C ALA A 288 -7.56 7.83 7.64
N LEU A 289 -8.08 7.14 8.65
CA LEU A 289 -9.51 7.12 8.99
C LEU A 289 -9.98 8.50 9.48
N ALA A 290 -9.23 9.13 10.39
CA ALA A 290 -9.50 10.49 10.87
C ALA A 290 -9.40 11.55 9.76
N MET A 291 -8.52 11.37 8.77
CA MET A 291 -8.49 12.20 7.54
C MET A 291 -9.65 11.97 6.56
N GLY A 292 -10.53 11.01 6.85
CA GLY A 292 -11.78 10.79 6.11
C GLY A 292 -11.80 9.56 5.21
N ALA A 293 -10.87 8.60 5.35
CA ALA A 293 -11.05 7.28 4.73
C ALA A 293 -12.15 6.49 5.47
N ASP A 294 -13.00 5.78 4.74
CA ASP A 294 -14.06 4.91 5.29
C ASP A 294 -13.51 3.51 5.66
N ALA A 295 -12.40 3.10 5.04
CA ALA A 295 -11.60 1.91 5.37
C ALA A 295 -10.16 2.06 4.81
N VAL A 296 -9.23 1.20 5.23
CA VAL A 296 -7.80 1.31 4.83
C VAL A 296 -7.21 -0.02 4.39
N LEU A 297 -6.29 0.02 3.41
CA LEU A 297 -5.68 -1.17 2.84
C LEU A 297 -4.25 -1.36 3.36
N ILE A 298 -4.03 -2.44 4.12
CA ILE A 298 -2.72 -2.81 4.68
C ILE A 298 -1.95 -3.67 3.69
N GLY A 299 -0.99 -3.05 3.00
CA GLY A 299 -0.10 -3.69 2.03
C GLY A 299 1.16 -4.23 2.68
N ARG A 300 2.27 -3.48 2.60
CA ARG A 300 3.58 -3.91 3.10
C ARG A 300 3.60 -4.30 4.59
N GLY A 301 2.69 -3.74 5.41
CA GLY A 301 2.59 -4.00 6.85
C GLY A 301 2.16 -5.38 7.29
N ILE A 302 1.91 -6.30 6.36
CA ILE A 302 1.73 -7.73 6.65
C ILE A 302 2.66 -8.63 5.81
N LEU A 303 3.46 -8.08 4.90
CA LEU A 303 4.23 -8.89 3.94
C LEU A 303 5.45 -9.57 4.56
N SER A 304 6.08 -8.96 5.56
CA SER A 304 7.26 -9.54 6.22
C SER A 304 6.86 -10.77 7.03
N GLU A 305 5.74 -10.65 7.74
CA GLU A 305 5.08 -11.64 8.58
C GLU A 305 4.50 -12.78 7.73
N LEU A 306 3.78 -12.44 6.66
CA LEU A 306 3.26 -13.40 5.68
C LEU A 306 4.35 -14.26 5.06
N LEU A 307 5.40 -13.65 4.48
CA LEU A 307 6.44 -14.42 3.79
C LEU A 307 7.23 -15.31 4.75
N GLN A 308 7.48 -14.85 5.98
CA GLN A 308 8.18 -15.66 6.99
C GLN A 308 7.32 -16.80 7.55
N SER A 309 6.09 -16.51 7.96
CA SER A 309 5.32 -17.38 8.87
C SER A 309 3.85 -17.60 8.50
N GLY A 310 3.39 -17.10 7.35
CA GLY A 310 2.12 -17.46 6.74
C GLY A 310 0.88 -16.89 7.43
N THR A 311 -0.25 -17.56 7.23
CA THR A 311 -1.61 -17.15 7.67
C THR A 311 -1.62 -16.62 9.10
N LYS A 312 -1.04 -17.38 10.05
CA LYS A 312 -1.14 -17.05 11.47
C LYS A 312 -0.39 -15.75 11.84
N ALA A 313 0.75 -15.50 11.21
CA ALA A 313 1.50 -14.28 11.47
C ALA A 313 0.82 -13.03 10.87
N VAL A 314 0.05 -13.19 9.78
CA VAL A 314 -0.83 -12.12 9.27
C VAL A 314 -1.98 -11.85 10.23
N GLU A 315 -2.61 -12.90 10.78
CA GLU A 315 -3.66 -12.74 11.80
C GLU A 315 -3.13 -11.97 13.03
N ASP A 316 -1.98 -12.38 13.57
CA ASP A 316 -1.42 -11.78 14.78
C ASP A 316 -0.95 -10.34 14.53
N LYS A 317 -0.44 -10.03 13.33
CA LYS A 317 -0.07 -8.67 12.91
C LYS A 317 -1.29 -7.76 12.73
N LEU A 318 -2.35 -8.23 12.08
CA LEU A 318 -3.60 -7.47 11.93
C LEU A 318 -4.33 -7.29 13.26
N LYS A 319 -4.25 -8.29 14.16
CA LYS A 319 -4.76 -8.18 15.53
C LYS A 319 -4.02 -7.09 16.30
N GLN A 320 -2.69 -7.04 16.25
CA GLN A 320 -1.90 -5.95 16.83
C GLN A 320 -2.30 -4.58 16.25
N MET A 321 -2.55 -4.50 14.94
CA MET A 321 -2.95 -3.24 14.30
C MET A 321 -4.38 -2.82 14.71
N ASN A 322 -5.30 -3.76 14.94
CA ASN A 322 -6.62 -3.47 15.52
C ASN A 322 -6.50 -2.98 16.97
N GLU A 323 -5.63 -3.60 17.78
CA GLU A 323 -5.37 -3.18 19.17
C GLU A 323 -4.82 -1.75 19.23
N GLN A 324 -3.83 -1.43 18.39
CA GLN A 324 -3.27 -0.08 18.25
C GLN A 324 -4.29 0.96 17.72
N LEU A 325 -5.19 0.54 16.83
CA LEU A 325 -6.25 1.40 16.30
C LEU A 325 -7.26 1.74 17.41
N ALA A 326 -7.74 0.74 18.15
CA ALA A 326 -8.63 0.92 19.30
C ALA A 326 -7.98 1.75 20.41
N GLU A 327 -6.69 1.56 20.68
CA GLU A 327 -5.93 2.38 21.64
C GLU A 327 -5.92 3.87 21.25
N MET A 328 -5.61 4.21 20.00
CA MET A 328 -5.63 5.60 19.52
C MET A 328 -7.06 6.18 19.47
N MET A 329 -8.05 5.35 19.16
CA MET A 329 -9.47 5.71 19.24
C MET A 329 -9.89 6.08 20.68
N MET A 330 -9.46 5.32 21.70
CA MET A 330 -9.67 5.69 23.11
C MET A 330 -8.91 6.97 23.50
N TYR A 331 -7.67 7.15 23.05
CA TYR A 331 -6.92 8.39 23.32
C TYR A 331 -7.56 9.65 22.72
N THR A 332 -8.50 9.50 21.78
CA THR A 332 -9.15 10.59 21.04
C THR A 332 -10.67 10.67 21.21
N GLY A 333 -11.27 9.79 22.03
CA GLY A 333 -12.72 9.74 22.25
C GLY A 333 -13.53 9.19 21.08
N VAL A 334 -12.89 8.61 20.07
CA VAL A 334 -13.55 8.01 18.91
C VAL A 334 -14.13 6.64 19.30
N LYS A 335 -15.43 6.59 19.58
CA LYS A 335 -16.09 5.38 20.06
C LYS A 335 -16.34 4.30 18.97
N ASP A 336 -16.45 4.69 17.71
CA ASP A 336 -16.84 3.81 16.60
C ASP A 336 -16.28 4.28 15.25
N THR A 337 -16.32 3.40 14.25
CA THR A 337 -15.84 3.64 12.87
C THR A 337 -16.56 4.77 12.10
N LYS A 338 -17.63 5.36 12.65
CA LYS A 338 -18.38 6.46 12.05
C LYS A 338 -18.18 7.79 12.79
N SER A 339 -17.44 7.77 13.89
CA SER A 339 -17.15 8.91 14.76
C SER A 339 -15.74 9.49 14.53
N PHE A 340 -15.04 9.06 13.47
CA PHE A 340 -13.78 9.64 13.04
C PHE A 340 -13.96 11.04 12.46
N ASP A 341 -13.10 11.98 12.88
CA ASP A 341 -13.03 13.32 12.31
C ASP A 341 -11.59 13.87 12.39
N PRO A 342 -11.20 14.83 11.52
CA PRO A 342 -9.80 15.29 11.42
C PRO A 342 -9.41 16.32 12.49
N SER A 343 -10.31 16.79 13.35
CA SER A 343 -10.05 17.89 14.29
C SER A 343 -9.12 17.54 15.45
N VAL A 344 -8.73 16.28 15.61
CA VAL A 344 -7.63 15.85 16.50
C VAL A 344 -6.27 15.80 15.82
N LEU A 345 -6.18 15.99 14.51
CA LEU A 345 -4.93 15.86 13.76
C LEU A 345 -4.26 17.23 13.56
N HIS A 346 -2.95 17.29 13.81
CA HIS A 346 -2.13 18.50 13.67
C HIS A 346 -0.90 18.17 12.81
N TYR A 347 -0.72 18.89 11.68
CA TYR A 347 0.32 18.69 10.67
C TYR A 347 0.52 19.96 9.81
#